data_AF-A0A9E6UCE9-F1
#
_entry.id   AF-A0A9E6UCE9-F1
#
_cell.length_a   1.000
_cell.length_b   1.000
_cell.length_c   1.000
_cell.angle_alpha   90.00
_cell.angle_beta   90.00
_cell.angle_gamma   90.00
#
_symmetry.space_group_name_H-M   'P 1'
#
loop_
_entity.id
_entity.type
_entity.pdbx_description
1 polymer ?
#
loop_
_entity_poly.entity_id
_entity_poly.type
_entity_poly.pdbx_seq_one_letter_code
_entity_poly.pdbx_strand_id
1 'polypeptide(L)'
;MRTLILPSLAFAASLAAPAQAQDASWGLAGVSIEDYRTDAVECATQAYYTDLSQTEDAEVFRRATSRLEALEGTAGTGDAAGGAFAGGIDSLTLQRAQQEAQIVESTRADRRFRDLREILQDELEACLIERGYRQFALTAEQREALEDLDRGSDARRTYLHSLASDSAVLDAQPFVSD
;
A
#
# COMPACT_ATOMS: atom_id res chain seq x y z
N MET A 1 60.66 25.32 -24.25
CA MET A 1 59.47 24.58 -24.72
C MET A 1 58.53 24.43 -23.54
N ARG A 2 57.34 25.05 -23.61
CA ARG A 2 56.37 25.16 -22.53
C ARG A 2 55.11 24.42 -23.01
N THR A 3 54.96 23.17 -22.60
CA THR A 3 53.80 22.32 -22.92
C THR A 3 52.66 22.67 -21.97
N LEU A 4 51.57 23.18 -22.52
CA LEU A 4 50.29 23.38 -21.82
C LEU A 4 49.47 22.10 -21.98
N ILE A 5 49.07 21.49 -20.87
CA ILE A 5 48.15 20.34 -20.82
C ILE A 5 46.76 20.89 -20.48
N LEU A 6 45.81 20.68 -21.40
CA LEU A 6 44.39 20.98 -21.24
C LEU A 6 43.74 19.95 -20.30
N PRO A 7 42.92 20.33 -19.30
CA PRO A 7 42.10 19.37 -18.58
C PRO A 7 40.79 19.15 -19.35
N SER A 8 40.53 17.90 -19.71
CA SER A 8 39.25 17.46 -20.27
C SER A 8 38.14 17.60 -19.21
N LEU A 9 37.09 18.34 -19.55
CA LEU A 9 35.82 18.34 -18.83
C LEU A 9 35.15 16.97 -18.98
N ALA A 10 35.02 16.23 -17.87
CA ALA A 10 34.17 15.06 -17.80
C ALA A 10 32.71 15.52 -17.63
N PHE A 11 31.87 15.23 -18.62
CA PHE A 11 30.42 15.41 -18.58
C PHE A 11 29.83 14.32 -17.68
N ALA A 12 29.42 14.67 -16.46
CA ALA A 12 28.67 13.76 -15.59
C ALA A 12 27.23 13.68 -16.11
N ALA A 13 26.90 12.61 -16.81
CA ALA A 13 25.51 12.27 -17.10
C ALA A 13 24.86 11.75 -15.81
N SER A 14 24.05 12.58 -15.16
CA SER A 14 23.18 12.16 -14.06
C SER A 14 22.13 11.19 -14.61
N LEU A 15 22.28 9.91 -14.32
CA LEU A 15 21.21 8.93 -14.53
C LEU A 15 20.11 9.24 -13.51
N ALA A 16 18.94 9.68 -13.99
CA ALA A 16 17.75 9.78 -13.16
C ALA A 16 17.38 8.36 -12.69
N ALA A 17 17.25 8.19 -11.38
CA ALA A 17 16.75 6.95 -10.81
C ALA A 17 15.29 6.74 -11.26
N PRO A 18 14.84 5.49 -11.49
CA PRO A 18 13.43 5.22 -11.75
C PRO A 18 12.62 5.71 -10.55
N ALA A 19 11.57 6.50 -10.82
CA ALA A 19 10.65 6.92 -9.79
C ALA A 19 9.98 5.68 -9.19
N GLN A 20 9.89 5.63 -7.86
CA GLN A 20 9.14 4.56 -7.20
C GLN A 20 7.64 4.80 -7.42
N ALA A 21 6.80 3.76 -7.36
CA ALA A 21 5.35 3.91 -7.52
C ALA A 21 4.73 4.92 -6.53
N GLN A 22 5.34 5.07 -5.34
CA GLN A 22 4.97 6.07 -4.33
C GLN A 22 5.26 7.53 -4.73
N ASP A 23 6.12 7.73 -5.74
CA ASP A 23 6.52 9.04 -6.28
C ASP A 23 5.78 9.37 -7.58
N ALA A 24 4.70 8.64 -7.88
CA ALA A 24 4.00 8.74 -9.14
C ALA A 24 2.54 9.18 -8.95
N SER A 25 1.94 9.65 -10.04
CA SER A 25 0.52 10.00 -10.11
C SER A 25 -0.09 9.46 -11.41
N TRP A 26 -1.41 9.39 -11.46
CA TRP A 26 -2.15 8.95 -12.64
C TRP A 26 -2.56 10.14 -13.49
N GLY A 27 -2.33 10.05 -14.80
CA GLY A 27 -2.58 11.13 -15.75
C GLY A 27 -3.34 10.68 -16.99
N LEU A 28 -4.22 11.55 -17.48
CA LEU A 28 -4.95 11.42 -18.73
C LEU A 28 -5.11 12.83 -19.33
N ALA A 29 -4.45 13.09 -20.46
CA ALA A 29 -4.43 14.43 -21.06
C ALA A 29 -5.85 14.94 -21.36
N GLY A 30 -6.12 16.18 -20.93
CA GLY A 30 -7.40 16.86 -21.17
C GLY A 30 -8.58 16.39 -20.32
N VAL A 31 -8.38 15.46 -19.37
CA VAL A 31 -9.46 14.99 -18.49
C VAL A 31 -10.02 16.14 -17.65
N SER A 32 -11.34 16.22 -17.50
CA SER A 32 -11.97 17.22 -16.64
C SER A 32 -11.76 16.88 -15.16
N ILE A 33 -11.86 17.87 -14.27
CA ILE A 33 -11.75 17.60 -12.82
C ILE A 33 -12.89 16.69 -12.32
N GLU A 34 -14.06 16.74 -12.96
CA GLU A 34 -15.21 15.93 -12.63
C GLU A 34 -14.98 14.47 -13.03
N ASP A 35 -14.54 14.23 -14.27
CA ASP A 35 -14.21 12.88 -14.76
C ASP A 35 -13.05 12.28 -13.97
N TYR A 36 -11.98 13.06 -13.73
CA TYR A 36 -10.81 12.63 -12.95
C TYR A 36 -11.19 12.11 -11.57
N ARG A 37 -12.11 12.81 -10.89
CA ARG A 37 -12.58 12.42 -9.55
C ARG A 37 -13.54 11.25 -9.60
N THR A 38 -14.43 11.22 -10.60
CA THR A 38 -15.39 10.14 -10.80
C THR A 38 -14.65 8.84 -11.07
N ASP A 39 -13.68 8.85 -11.98
CA ASP A 39 -12.86 7.70 -12.32
C ASP A 39 -12.08 7.17 -11.12
N ALA A 40 -11.44 8.06 -10.35
CA ALA A 40 -10.71 7.69 -9.15
C ALA A 40 -11.61 7.02 -8.10
N VAL A 41 -12.82 7.54 -7.88
CA VAL A 41 -13.77 6.96 -6.91
C VAL A 41 -14.33 5.64 -7.42
N GLU A 42 -14.71 5.55 -8.69
CA GLU A 42 -15.27 4.33 -9.26
C GLU A 42 -14.24 3.19 -9.29
N CYS A 43 -13.01 3.45 -9.72
CA CYS A 43 -11.95 2.44 -9.69
C CYS A 43 -11.58 2.04 -8.26
N ALA A 44 -11.51 2.98 -7.32
CA ALA A 44 -11.27 2.64 -5.91
C ALA A 44 -12.41 1.84 -5.30
N THR A 45 -13.65 2.12 -5.70
CA THR A 45 -14.84 1.38 -5.27
C THR A 45 -14.83 -0.04 -5.84
N GLN A 46 -14.49 -0.20 -7.12
CA GLN A 46 -14.33 -1.51 -7.75
C GLN A 46 -13.27 -2.34 -7.02
N ALA A 47 -12.08 -1.78 -6.82
CA ALA A 47 -11.01 -2.42 -6.07
C ALA A 47 -11.47 -2.82 -4.66
N TYR A 48 -12.14 -1.92 -3.93
CA TYR A 48 -12.66 -2.19 -2.59
C TYR A 48 -13.61 -3.39 -2.52
N TYR A 49 -14.40 -3.64 -3.56
CA TYR A 49 -15.32 -4.77 -3.63
C TYR A 49 -14.70 -6.07 -4.16
N THR A 50 -13.39 -6.10 -4.39
CA THR A 50 -12.68 -7.32 -4.79
C THR A 50 -12.83 -8.41 -3.72
N ASP A 51 -13.25 -9.60 -4.13
CA ASP A 51 -13.37 -10.75 -3.24
C ASP A 51 -12.00 -11.32 -2.88
N LEU A 52 -11.50 -10.96 -1.69
CA LEU A 52 -10.25 -11.48 -1.16
C LEU A 52 -10.39 -12.83 -0.45
N SER A 53 -11.61 -13.37 -0.30
CA SER A 53 -11.84 -14.56 0.54
C SER A 53 -11.19 -15.84 0.02
N GLN A 54 -10.84 -15.86 -1.27
CA GLN A 54 -10.18 -16.98 -1.95
C GLN A 54 -8.66 -16.81 -2.03
N THR A 55 -8.11 -15.75 -1.45
CA THR A 55 -6.65 -15.55 -1.38
C THR A 55 -6.02 -16.45 -0.32
N GLU A 56 -4.75 -16.86 -0.54
CA GLU A 56 -3.99 -17.64 0.44
C GLU A 56 -3.87 -16.88 1.77
N ASP A 57 -3.70 -15.57 1.73
CA ASP A 57 -3.56 -14.74 2.92
C ASP A 57 -4.85 -14.68 3.74
N ALA A 58 -6.01 -14.54 3.11
CA ALA A 58 -7.30 -14.63 3.79
C ALA A 58 -7.52 -16.03 4.40
N GLU A 59 -7.09 -17.09 3.72
CA GLU A 59 -7.10 -18.45 4.26
C GLU A 59 -6.20 -18.65 5.48
N VAL A 60 -5.03 -18.02 5.49
CA VAL A 60 -4.13 -18.01 6.65
C VAL A 60 -4.84 -17.38 7.86
N PHE A 61 -5.51 -16.23 7.69
CA PHE A 61 -6.28 -15.61 8.75
C PHE A 61 -7.42 -16.49 9.24
N ARG A 62 -8.25 -17.05 8.33
CA ARG A 62 -9.35 -17.96 8.71
C ARG A 62 -8.84 -19.13 9.54
N ARG A 63 -7.74 -19.77 9.10
CA ARG A 63 -7.12 -20.88 9.83
C ARG A 63 -6.56 -20.46 11.18
N ALA A 64 -5.94 -19.30 11.28
CA ALA A 64 -5.42 -18.79 12.54
C ALA A 64 -6.55 -18.52 13.55
N THR A 65 -7.62 -17.86 13.10
CA THR A 65 -8.83 -17.62 13.92
C THR A 65 -9.44 -18.93 14.41
N SER A 66 -9.67 -19.91 13.54
CA SER A 66 -10.23 -21.20 13.96
C SER A 66 -9.36 -21.94 14.97
N ARG A 67 -8.03 -21.77 14.92
CA ARG A 67 -7.12 -22.34 15.93
C ARG A 67 -7.23 -21.61 17.27
N LEU A 68 -7.32 -20.29 17.27
CA LEU A 68 -7.53 -19.50 18.49
C LEU A 68 -8.87 -19.87 19.14
N GLU A 69 -9.95 -19.93 18.36
CA GLU A 69 -11.27 -20.36 18.84
C GLU A 69 -11.24 -21.79 19.43
N ALA A 70 -10.46 -22.70 18.86
CA ALA A 70 -10.30 -24.05 19.42
C ALA A 70 -9.55 -24.06 20.78
N LEU A 71 -8.57 -23.16 20.98
CA LEU A 71 -7.87 -22.98 22.25
C LEU A 71 -8.75 -22.34 23.34
N GLU A 72 -9.69 -21.50 22.93
CA GLU A 72 -10.70 -20.91 23.81
C GLU A 72 -11.82 -21.91 24.13
N GLY A 73 -12.34 -22.62 23.13
CA GLY A 73 -13.42 -23.60 23.27
C GLY A 73 -13.05 -24.81 24.13
N THR A 74 -11.76 -25.19 24.17
CA THR A 74 -11.25 -26.20 25.12
C THR A 74 -11.28 -25.73 26.58
N ALA A 75 -11.48 -24.44 26.88
CA ALA A 75 -11.71 -23.93 28.23
C ALA A 75 -13.16 -24.13 28.73
N GLY A 76 -14.12 -24.34 27.81
CA GLY A 76 -15.57 -24.39 28.11
C GLY A 76 -16.12 -25.71 28.66
N THR A 77 -15.27 -26.69 28.99
CA THR A 77 -15.69 -27.96 29.62
C THR A 77 -15.24 -28.12 31.08
N GLY A 78 -14.66 -27.07 31.66
CA GLY A 78 -14.27 -27.05 33.08
C GLY A 78 -15.39 -26.54 33.98
N ASP A 79 -16.48 -27.29 34.15
CA ASP A 79 -17.44 -27.00 35.22
C ASP A 79 -16.99 -27.62 36.55
N ALA A 80 -16.80 -26.75 37.54
CA ALA A 80 -16.84 -26.95 38.98
C ALA A 80 -15.96 -28.02 39.67
N ALA A 81 -14.73 -27.64 40.08
CA ALA A 81 -14.21 -27.93 41.42
C ALA A 81 -12.87 -27.23 41.70
N GLY A 82 -12.87 -26.28 42.65
CA GLY A 82 -11.68 -26.01 43.47
C GLY A 82 -11.10 -24.61 43.41
N GLY A 83 -11.50 -23.78 44.38
CA GLY A 83 -10.56 -22.86 45.02
C GLY A 83 -10.53 -21.44 44.47
N ALA A 84 -11.14 -20.54 45.24
CA ALA A 84 -10.89 -19.11 45.17
C ALA A 84 -9.38 -18.78 45.28
N PHE A 85 -8.94 -17.82 44.47
CA PHE A 85 -7.74 -16.97 44.65
C PHE A 85 -6.54 -17.61 45.38
N ALA A 86 -5.72 -18.36 44.64
CA ALA A 86 -4.29 -18.45 44.91
C ALA A 86 -3.57 -17.71 43.78
N GLY A 87 -2.85 -16.64 44.11
CA GLY A 87 -2.19 -15.72 43.16
C GLY A 87 -0.98 -16.32 42.42
N GLY A 88 -1.17 -17.45 41.75
CA GLY A 88 -0.23 -18.02 40.80
C GLY A 88 -0.91 -18.14 39.44
N ILE A 89 -0.24 -17.70 38.38
CA ILE A 89 -0.70 -18.04 37.02
C ILE A 89 -0.62 -19.56 36.93
N ASP A 90 -1.78 -20.21 36.78
CA ASP A 90 -1.82 -21.65 36.56
C ASP A 90 -1.01 -22.01 35.30
N SER A 91 -0.25 -23.12 35.38
CA SER A 91 0.57 -23.63 34.28
C SER A 91 -0.21 -23.81 32.98
N LEU A 92 -1.49 -24.15 33.08
CA LEU A 92 -2.41 -24.26 31.96
C LEU A 92 -2.66 -22.91 31.28
N THR A 93 -2.84 -21.85 32.06
CA THR A 93 -3.01 -20.48 31.56
C THR A 93 -1.74 -20.00 30.85
N LEU A 94 -0.56 -20.29 31.42
CA LEU A 94 0.72 -19.96 30.81
C LEU A 94 0.92 -20.71 29.47
N GLN A 95 0.57 -22.00 29.43
CA GLN A 95 0.67 -22.82 28.22
C GLN A 95 -0.27 -22.33 27.12
N ARG A 96 -1.49 -21.91 27.45
CA ARG A 96 -2.43 -21.32 26.48
C ARG A 96 -1.88 -20.02 25.88
N ALA A 97 -1.41 -19.11 26.73
CA ALA A 97 -0.83 -17.84 26.29
C ALA A 97 0.37 -18.06 25.33
N GLN A 98 1.19 -19.08 25.56
CA GLN A 98 2.29 -19.43 24.65
C GLN A 98 1.79 -19.94 23.29
N GLN A 99 0.73 -20.77 23.27
CA GLN A 99 0.15 -21.26 22.02
C GLN A 99 -0.51 -20.14 21.21
N GLU A 100 -1.24 -19.25 21.88
CA GLU A 100 -1.83 -18.06 21.25
C GLU A 100 -0.74 -17.18 20.63
N ALA A 101 0.32 -16.88 21.39
CA ALA A 101 1.46 -16.10 20.89
C ALA A 101 2.11 -16.75 19.66
N GLN A 102 2.26 -18.08 19.66
CA GLN A 102 2.79 -18.81 18.51
C GLN A 102 1.87 -18.71 17.27
N ILE A 103 0.55 -18.79 17.47
CA ILE A 103 -0.42 -18.64 16.36
C ILE A 103 -0.35 -17.23 15.78
N VAL A 104 -0.37 -16.19 16.63
CA VAL A 104 -0.28 -14.79 16.20
C VAL A 104 1.02 -14.53 15.44
N GLU A 105 2.16 -14.94 15.99
CA GLU A 105 3.46 -14.75 15.37
C GLU A 105 3.56 -15.47 14.01
N SER A 106 3.13 -16.74 13.96
CA SER A 106 3.20 -17.54 12.73
C SER A 106 2.26 -17.05 11.62
N THR A 107 1.18 -16.34 11.99
CA THR A 107 0.24 -15.73 11.03
C THR A 107 0.93 -14.62 10.22
N ARG A 108 1.85 -13.88 10.84
CA ARG A 108 2.56 -12.73 10.23
C ARG A 108 1.59 -11.70 9.64
N ALA A 109 0.59 -11.30 10.43
CA ALA A 109 -0.55 -10.47 10.01
C ALA A 109 -0.13 -9.23 9.20
N ASP A 110 0.90 -8.50 9.63
CA ASP A 110 1.35 -7.30 8.93
C ASP A 110 1.80 -7.56 7.49
N ARG A 111 2.51 -8.66 7.23
CA ARG A 111 2.90 -9.03 5.86
C ARG A 111 1.65 -9.37 5.06
N ARG A 112 0.79 -10.24 5.60
CA ARG A 112 -0.44 -10.69 4.93
C ARG A 112 -1.36 -9.53 4.57
N PHE A 113 -1.50 -8.53 5.44
CA PHE A 113 -2.26 -7.33 5.13
C PHE A 113 -1.59 -6.43 4.07
N ARG A 114 -0.26 -6.44 3.93
CA ARG A 114 0.41 -5.74 2.82
C ARG A 114 0.13 -6.45 1.51
N ASP A 115 0.31 -7.77 1.47
CA ASP A 115 0.07 -8.60 0.30
C ASP A 115 -1.40 -8.47 -0.19
N LEU A 116 -2.38 -8.47 0.72
CA LEU A 116 -3.79 -8.20 0.38
C LEU A 116 -4.04 -6.77 -0.13
N ARG A 117 -3.29 -5.78 0.38
CA ARG A 117 -3.39 -4.39 -0.10
C ARG A 117 -2.82 -4.24 -1.50
N GLU A 118 -1.76 -4.98 -1.82
CA GLU A 118 -1.18 -5.02 -3.17
C GLU A 118 -2.22 -5.53 -4.18
N ILE A 119 -2.96 -6.60 -3.86
CA ILE A 119 -4.07 -7.08 -4.72
C ILE A 119 -5.11 -5.98 -4.98
N LEU A 120 -5.51 -5.23 -3.95
CA LEU A 120 -6.47 -4.13 -4.11
C LEU A 120 -5.88 -2.95 -4.91
N GLN A 121 -4.57 -2.71 -4.78
CA GLN A 121 -3.87 -1.71 -5.58
C GLN A 121 -3.85 -2.14 -7.04
N ASP A 122 -3.48 -3.39 -7.34
CA ASP A 122 -3.45 -3.92 -8.71
C ASP A 122 -4.82 -3.79 -9.40
N GLU A 123 -5.91 -4.08 -8.70
CA GLU A 123 -7.28 -3.91 -9.23
C GLU A 123 -7.65 -2.45 -9.52
N LEU A 124 -7.21 -1.52 -8.65
CA LEU A 124 -7.37 -0.08 -8.88
C LEU A 124 -6.59 0.35 -10.12
N GLU A 125 -5.33 -0.07 -10.23
CA GLU A 125 -4.43 0.28 -11.32
C GLU A 125 -4.94 -0.27 -12.66
N ALA A 126 -5.38 -1.53 -12.69
CA ALA A 126 -5.99 -2.15 -13.86
C ALA A 126 -7.22 -1.36 -14.36
N CYS A 127 -8.11 -0.93 -13.45
CA CYS A 127 -9.26 -0.11 -13.81
C CYS A 127 -8.85 1.25 -14.39
N LEU A 128 -7.84 1.91 -13.81
CA LEU A 128 -7.33 3.19 -14.31
C LEU A 128 -6.70 3.04 -15.70
N ILE A 129 -5.90 1.98 -15.92
CA ILE A 129 -5.31 1.66 -17.22
C ILE A 129 -6.38 1.41 -18.27
N GLU A 130 -7.44 0.65 -17.94
CA GLU A 130 -8.56 0.40 -18.84
C GLU A 130 -9.28 1.69 -19.25
N ARG A 131 -9.36 2.67 -18.34
CA ARG A 131 -9.89 4.02 -18.62
C ARG A 131 -8.91 4.93 -19.37
N GLY A 132 -7.72 4.43 -19.70
CA GLY A 132 -6.72 5.15 -20.48
C GLY A 132 -5.77 6.02 -19.66
N TYR A 133 -5.84 5.96 -18.32
CA TYR A 133 -4.86 6.63 -17.48
C TYR A 133 -3.51 5.94 -17.57
N ARG A 134 -2.45 6.73 -17.38
CA ARG A 134 -1.08 6.24 -17.30
C ARG A 134 -0.38 6.84 -16.09
N GLN A 135 0.48 6.04 -15.46
CA GLN A 135 1.23 6.49 -14.31
C GLN A 135 2.46 7.29 -14.76
N PHE A 136 2.62 8.50 -14.26
CA PHE A 136 3.76 9.38 -14.55
C PHE A 136 4.49 9.74 -13.25
N ALA A 137 5.81 9.86 -13.33
CA ALA A 137 6.64 10.22 -12.20
C ALA A 137 6.46 11.71 -11.85
N LEU A 138 6.20 12.02 -10.58
CA LEU A 138 6.19 13.40 -10.10
C LEU A 138 7.62 13.95 -9.99
N THR A 139 7.81 15.25 -10.22
CA THR A 139 9.09 15.91 -9.94
C THR A 139 9.30 16.10 -8.43
N ALA A 140 10.52 16.44 -8.01
CA ALA A 140 10.80 16.72 -6.61
C ALA A 140 9.96 17.89 -6.08
N GLU A 141 9.83 18.94 -6.90
CA GLU A 141 9.05 20.13 -6.59
C GLU A 141 7.55 19.81 -6.50
N GLN A 142 7.05 18.92 -7.36
CA GLN A 142 5.66 18.47 -7.29
C GLN A 142 5.37 17.65 -6.04
N ARG A 143 6.33 16.81 -5.61
CA ARG A 143 6.21 16.06 -4.36
C ARG A 143 6.24 16.97 -3.15
N GLU A 144 7.15 17.93 -3.10
CA GLU A 144 7.22 18.93 -2.04
C GLU A 144 5.93 19.75 -1.95
N ALA A 145 5.43 20.24 -3.09
CA ALA A 145 4.15 20.94 -3.15
C ALA A 145 2.97 20.08 -2.64
N LEU A 146 3.00 18.76 -2.88
CA LEU A 146 2.01 17.86 -2.32
C LEU A 146 2.17 17.68 -0.81
N GLU A 147 3.38 17.64 -0.26
CA GLU A 147 3.59 17.49 1.19
C GLU A 147 2.98 18.65 1.99
N ASP A 148 2.99 19.85 1.42
CA ASP A 148 2.37 21.05 2.00
C ASP A 148 0.82 21.05 1.93
N LEU A 149 0.22 20.15 1.14
CA LEU A 149 -1.22 20.09 0.94
C LEU A 149 -1.86 18.95 1.74
N ASP A 150 -2.79 19.32 2.62
CA ASP A 150 -3.55 18.40 3.46
C ASP A 150 -4.12 17.22 2.66
N ARG A 151 -3.89 16.01 3.17
CA ARG A 151 -4.42 14.78 2.57
C ARG A 151 -5.94 14.83 2.52
N GLY A 152 -6.50 14.58 1.34
CA GLY A 152 -7.95 14.62 1.13
C GLY A 152 -8.55 16.02 1.06
N SER A 153 -7.74 17.08 1.01
CA SER A 153 -8.23 18.45 0.76
C SER A 153 -8.59 18.67 -0.71
N ASP A 154 -9.47 19.64 -0.98
CA ASP A 154 -9.76 20.05 -2.36
C ASP A 154 -8.56 20.72 -3.03
N ALA A 155 -7.74 21.45 -2.28
CA ALA A 155 -6.51 22.04 -2.81
C ALA A 155 -5.56 20.97 -3.36
N ARG A 156 -5.33 19.89 -2.61
CA ARG A 156 -4.54 18.74 -3.08
C ARG A 156 -5.14 18.09 -4.31
N ARG A 157 -6.46 17.89 -4.34
CA ARG A 157 -7.16 17.26 -5.47
C ARG A 157 -7.08 18.09 -6.74
N THR A 158 -7.27 19.40 -6.64
CA THR A 158 -7.12 20.34 -7.76
C THR A 158 -5.69 20.37 -8.26
N TYR A 159 -4.70 20.37 -7.36
CA TYR A 159 -3.30 20.33 -7.74
C TYR A 159 -2.96 19.05 -8.52
N LEU A 160 -3.31 17.87 -7.99
CA LEU A 160 -3.11 16.59 -8.69
C LEU A 160 -3.77 16.57 -10.06
N HIS A 161 -5.00 17.05 -10.19
CA HIS A 161 -5.70 17.16 -11.47
C HIS A 161 -4.99 18.10 -12.45
N SER A 162 -4.48 19.24 -11.98
CA SER A 162 -3.76 20.19 -12.84
C SER A 162 -2.51 19.56 -13.46
N LEU A 163 -1.83 18.66 -12.74
CA LEU A 163 -0.72 17.87 -13.28
C LEU A 163 -1.21 16.75 -14.20
N ALA A 164 -2.24 16.01 -13.77
CA ALA A 164 -2.76 14.82 -14.45
C ALA A 164 -3.42 15.11 -15.81
N SER A 165 -3.95 16.33 -15.99
CA SER A 165 -4.70 16.73 -17.19
C SER A 165 -3.86 17.54 -18.19
N ASP A 166 -2.69 18.05 -17.80
CA ASP A 166 -1.83 18.87 -18.64
C ASP A 166 -0.94 17.99 -19.55
N SER A 167 -1.18 18.06 -20.86
CA SER A 167 -0.39 17.30 -21.83
C SER A 167 1.10 17.67 -21.81
N ALA A 168 1.45 18.93 -21.53
CA ALA A 168 2.84 19.35 -21.46
C ALA A 168 3.56 18.71 -20.27
N VAL A 169 2.86 18.54 -19.13
CA VAL A 169 3.37 17.81 -17.96
C VAL A 169 3.59 16.33 -18.32
N LEU A 170 2.58 15.69 -18.93
CA LEU A 170 2.63 14.27 -19.28
C LEU A 170 3.65 13.95 -20.37
N ASP A 171 3.90 14.87 -21.32
CA ASP A 171 4.91 14.70 -22.36
C ASP A 171 6.34 14.93 -21.83
N ALA A 172 6.49 15.78 -20.82
CA ALA A 172 7.80 16.12 -20.24
C ALA A 172 8.28 15.12 -19.18
N GLN A 173 7.35 14.44 -18.49
CA GLN A 173 7.67 13.54 -17.38
C GLN A 173 7.67 12.08 -17.83
N PRO A 174 8.59 11.25 -17.31
CA PRO A 174 8.63 9.86 -17.69
C PRO A 174 7.40 9.13 -17.14
N PHE A 175 6.81 8.29 -17.98
CA PHE A 175 5.85 7.29 -17.51
C PHE A 175 6.59 6.24 -16.69
N VAL A 176 5.99 5.83 -15.57
CA VAL A 176 6.48 4.68 -14.82
C VAL A 176 6.32 3.46 -15.72
N SER A 177 7.40 2.72 -15.90
CA SER A 177 7.38 1.47 -16.68
C SER A 177 7.00 0.35 -15.72
N ASP A 178 6.03 -0.48 -16.13
CA ASP A 178 5.67 -1.72 -15.42
C ASP A 178 6.86 -2.70 -15.32
#